data_AF-A0A0Q6NRQ9-F1
#
_entry.id   AF-A0A0Q6NRQ9-F1
#
_cell.length_a   1.000
_cell.length_b   1.000
_cell.length_c   1.000
_cell.angle_alpha   90.00
_cell.angle_beta   90.00
_cell.angle_gamma   90.00
#
_symmetry.space_group_name_H-M   'P 1'
#
loop_
_entity.id
_entity.type
_entity.pdbx_description
1 polymer ?
#
loop_
_entity_poly.entity_id
_entity_poly.type
_entity_poly.pdbx_seq_one_letter_code
_entity_poly.pdbx_strand_id
1 'polypeptide(L)'
;MAALWSPAALAQSAPTDIPGVMSVCAPVVGEQYDGDKDRWGQCIAAVDGFLKGIGAPSEAANETIAELVAALVELYQDDETCLVDQTELPIAIETAAQLSTDGVQQAQIIEISATIRDCQIITTAAIPVPELASAN
;
A
#
# COMPACT_ATOMS: atom_id res chain seq x y z
N MET A 1 36.29 -13.01 -29.20
CA MET A 1 35.65 -13.72 -28.08
C MET A 1 34.65 -12.75 -27.47
N ALA A 2 33.36 -12.96 -27.74
CA ALA A 2 32.30 -12.08 -27.28
C ALA A 2 31.76 -12.62 -25.95
N ALA A 3 31.92 -11.87 -24.87
CA ALA A 3 31.25 -12.15 -23.61
C ALA A 3 29.83 -11.57 -23.71
N LEU A 4 28.85 -12.46 -23.87
CA LEU A 4 27.43 -12.15 -23.75
C LEU A 4 27.13 -11.97 -22.26
N TRP A 5 27.17 -10.74 -21.78
CA TRP A 5 26.61 -10.39 -20.47
C TRP A 5 25.12 -10.15 -20.69
N SER A 6 24.30 -11.16 -20.44
CA SER A 6 22.87 -10.96 -20.23
C SER A 6 22.68 -10.49 -18.80
N PRO A 7 22.26 -9.23 -18.54
CA PRO A 7 21.63 -8.93 -17.28
C PRO A 7 20.25 -9.60 -17.35
N ALA A 8 20.15 -10.81 -16.80
CA ALA A 8 18.87 -11.26 -16.29
C ALA A 8 18.54 -10.26 -15.17
N ALA A 9 17.79 -9.20 -15.52
CA ALA A 9 17.02 -8.48 -14.54
C ALA A 9 16.22 -9.56 -13.82
N LEU A 10 16.59 -9.83 -12.57
CA LEU A 10 15.79 -10.64 -11.67
C LEU A 10 14.44 -9.92 -11.64
N ALA A 11 13.47 -10.43 -12.40
CA ALA A 11 12.08 -10.09 -12.20
C ALA A 11 11.78 -10.64 -10.80
N GLN A 12 12.00 -9.79 -9.79
CA GLN A 12 11.51 -10.03 -8.45
C GLN A 12 10.02 -10.31 -8.65
N SER A 13 9.60 -11.54 -8.37
CA SER A 13 8.21 -11.94 -8.55
C SER A 13 7.35 -10.96 -7.76
N ALA A 14 6.34 -10.37 -8.40
CA ALA A 14 5.41 -9.51 -7.68
C ALA A 14 4.83 -10.28 -6.48
N PRO A 15 4.63 -9.62 -5.32
CA PRO A 15 4.01 -10.28 -4.18
C PRO A 15 2.65 -10.86 -4.55
N THR A 16 2.35 -12.05 -4.04
CA THR A 16 1.09 -12.75 -4.30
C THR A 16 0.10 -12.67 -3.14
N ASP A 17 0.53 -12.11 -2.01
CA ASP A 17 -0.25 -11.94 -0.79
C ASP A 17 0.16 -10.65 -0.05
N ILE A 18 -0.68 -10.22 0.89
CA ILE A 18 -0.42 -9.02 1.71
C ILE A 18 0.88 -9.15 2.52
N PRO A 19 1.19 -10.29 3.18
CA PRO A 19 2.48 -10.46 3.87
C PRO A 19 3.69 -10.25 2.95
N GLY A 20 3.62 -10.70 1.70
CA GLY A 20 4.65 -10.47 0.69
C GLY A 20 4.81 -8.99 0.36
N VAL A 21 3.70 -8.24 0.20
CA VAL A 21 3.75 -6.78 0.01
C VAL A 21 4.41 -6.11 1.21
N MET A 22 3.99 -6.48 2.42
CA MET A 22 4.50 -5.91 3.67
C MET A 22 5.99 -6.22 3.90
N SER A 23 6.48 -7.37 3.43
CA SER A 23 7.91 -7.69 3.47
C SER A 23 8.78 -6.74 2.64
N VAL A 24 8.19 -6.07 1.65
CA VAL A 24 8.86 -5.01 0.85
C VAL A 24 8.58 -3.64 1.45
N CYS A 25 7.32 -3.32 1.72
CA CYS A 25 6.90 -1.99 2.15
C CYS A 25 7.43 -1.60 3.53
N ALA A 26 7.41 -2.50 4.51
CA ALA A 26 7.85 -2.17 5.87
C ALA A 26 9.30 -1.66 5.94
N PRO A 27 10.32 -2.36 5.36
CA PRO A 27 11.68 -1.83 5.38
C PRO A 27 11.83 -0.56 4.53
N VAL A 28 11.18 -0.46 3.36
CA VAL A 28 11.27 0.73 2.49
C VAL A 28 10.73 1.97 3.19
N VAL A 29 9.55 1.86 3.80
CA VAL A 29 8.92 2.98 4.52
C VAL A 29 9.74 3.35 5.77
N GLY A 30 10.27 2.35 6.49
CA GLY A 30 11.17 2.58 7.62
C GLY A 30 12.45 3.34 7.22
N GLU A 31 13.13 2.90 6.17
CA GLU A 31 14.32 3.58 5.61
C GLU A 31 14.00 5.03 5.22
N GLN A 32 12.82 5.28 4.64
CA GLN A 32 12.40 6.62 4.24
C GLN A 32 12.15 7.56 5.42
N TYR A 33 11.61 7.04 6.52
CA TYR A 33 11.52 7.78 7.78
C TYR A 33 12.90 8.10 8.36
N ASP A 34 13.88 7.19 8.21
CA ASP A 34 15.28 7.44 8.57
C ASP A 34 16.02 8.38 7.58
N GLY A 35 15.35 8.81 6.51
CA GLY A 35 15.86 9.72 5.49
C GLY A 35 16.56 9.06 4.30
N ASP A 36 16.60 7.73 4.23
CA ASP A 36 17.12 6.96 3.10
C ASP A 36 16.02 6.71 2.05
N LYS A 37 16.27 7.17 0.82
CA LYS A 37 15.32 7.08 -0.30
C LYS A 37 15.86 6.25 -1.47
N ASP A 38 16.93 5.47 -1.29
CA ASP A 38 17.54 4.67 -2.36
C ASP A 38 16.58 3.63 -2.97
N ARG A 39 15.59 3.20 -2.20
CA ARG A 39 14.58 2.21 -2.58
C ARG A 39 13.21 2.83 -2.92
N TRP A 40 13.16 4.13 -3.16
CA TRP A 40 11.92 4.82 -3.53
C TRP A 40 11.27 4.19 -4.77
N GLY A 41 9.96 3.95 -4.68
CA GLY A 41 9.12 3.28 -5.67
C GLY A 41 8.96 1.77 -5.44
N GLN A 42 9.71 1.14 -4.54
CA GLN A 42 9.64 -0.31 -4.35
C GLN A 42 8.37 -0.78 -3.62
N CYS A 43 7.89 -0.03 -2.62
CA CYS A 43 6.60 -0.32 -1.99
C CYS A 43 5.45 -0.07 -2.97
N ILE A 44 5.49 1.04 -3.73
CA ILE A 44 4.49 1.32 -4.78
C ILE A 44 4.45 0.17 -5.80
N ALA A 45 5.61 -0.27 -6.30
CA ALA A 45 5.70 -1.37 -7.27
C ALA A 45 5.22 -2.71 -6.69
N ALA A 46 5.46 -2.97 -5.40
CA ALA A 46 4.98 -4.15 -4.71
C ALA A 46 3.44 -4.15 -4.60
N VAL A 47 2.84 -3.02 -4.23
CA VAL A 47 1.39 -2.82 -4.19
C VAL A 47 0.79 -2.99 -5.57
N ASP A 48 1.28 -2.27 -6.58
CA ASP A 48 0.80 -2.37 -7.97
C ASP A 48 0.92 -3.80 -8.52
N GLY A 49 2.03 -4.48 -8.25
CA GLY A 49 2.25 -5.87 -8.65
C GLY A 49 1.25 -6.83 -8.02
N PHE A 50 0.98 -6.70 -6.71
CA PHE A 50 -0.02 -7.50 -6.01
C PHE A 50 -1.43 -7.25 -6.56
N LEU A 51 -1.80 -5.98 -6.71
CA LEU A 51 -3.09 -5.55 -7.24
C LEU A 51 -3.36 -6.12 -8.65
N LYS A 52 -2.35 -6.10 -9.53
CA LYS A 52 -2.43 -6.76 -10.85
C LYS A 52 -2.62 -8.26 -10.76
N GLY A 53 -2.11 -8.90 -9.71
CA GLY A 53 -2.25 -10.33 -9.44
C GLY A 53 -3.66 -10.75 -8.99
N ILE A 54 -4.40 -9.86 -8.31
CA ILE A 54 -5.80 -10.12 -7.87
C ILE A 54 -6.73 -10.33 -9.07
N GLY A 55 -6.44 -9.70 -10.20
CA GLY A 55 -7.18 -9.87 -11.45
C GLY A 55 -8.36 -8.92 -11.59
N ALA A 56 -9.50 -9.43 -12.08
CA ALA A 56 -10.64 -8.58 -12.43
C ALA A 56 -11.30 -7.95 -11.19
N PRO A 57 -11.80 -6.71 -11.29
CA PRO A 57 -12.48 -6.05 -10.17
C PRO A 57 -13.71 -6.84 -9.71
N SER A 58 -13.85 -7.06 -8.40
CA SER A 58 -14.92 -7.85 -7.76
C SER A 58 -15.08 -7.49 -6.28
N GLU A 59 -16.17 -7.92 -5.62
CA GLU A 59 -16.34 -7.70 -4.18
C GLU A 59 -15.22 -8.35 -3.35
N ALA A 60 -14.79 -9.56 -3.69
CA ALA A 60 -13.64 -10.21 -3.04
C ALA A 60 -12.33 -9.42 -3.23
N ALA A 61 -12.16 -8.77 -4.39
CA ALA A 61 -11.04 -7.87 -4.61
C ALA A 61 -11.14 -6.61 -3.73
N ASN A 62 -12.33 -6.03 -3.55
CA ASN A 62 -12.53 -4.88 -2.66
C ASN A 62 -12.21 -5.23 -1.19
N GLU A 63 -12.57 -6.42 -0.71
CA GLU A 63 -12.19 -6.88 0.64
C GLU A 63 -10.67 -6.99 0.78
N THR A 64 -10.01 -7.61 -0.20
CA THR A 64 -8.55 -7.74 -0.24
C THR A 64 -7.84 -6.38 -0.30
N ILE A 65 -8.40 -5.41 -1.04
CA ILE A 65 -7.91 -4.04 -1.12
C ILE A 65 -8.03 -3.34 0.24
N ALA A 66 -9.15 -3.50 0.95
CA ALA A 66 -9.33 -2.92 2.28
C ALA A 66 -8.32 -3.48 3.28
N GLU A 67 -8.09 -4.79 3.27
CA GLU A 67 -7.09 -5.44 4.12
C GLU A 67 -5.67 -4.95 3.80
N LEU A 68 -5.33 -4.80 2.52
CA LEU A 68 -4.05 -4.25 2.10
C LEU A 68 -3.86 -2.82 2.61
N VAL A 69 -4.87 -1.97 2.44
CA VAL A 69 -4.82 -0.58 2.90
C VAL A 69 -4.67 -0.51 4.42
N ALA A 70 -5.40 -1.34 5.17
CA ALA A 70 -5.24 -1.42 6.62
C ALA A 70 -3.81 -1.77 7.02
N ALA A 71 -3.20 -2.77 6.38
CA ALA A 71 -1.81 -3.16 6.63
C ALA A 71 -0.81 -2.03 6.28
N LEU A 72 -1.02 -1.32 5.17
CA LEU A 72 -0.18 -0.19 4.78
C LEU A 72 -0.28 0.96 5.80
N VAL A 73 -1.48 1.27 6.29
CA VAL A 73 -1.70 2.32 7.31
C VAL A 73 -0.92 2.03 8.60
N GLU A 74 -0.71 0.77 8.98
CA GLU A 74 0.11 0.41 10.15
C GLU A 74 1.59 0.81 10.02
N LEU A 75 2.08 1.08 8.80
CA LEU A 75 3.45 1.58 8.58
C LEU A 75 3.58 3.08 8.81
N TYR A 76 2.47 3.81 8.92
CA TYR A 76 2.50 5.24 9.18
C TYR A 76 3.04 5.50 10.60
N GLN A 77 4.12 6.28 10.67
CA GLN A 77 4.66 6.80 11.92
C GLN A 77 4.18 8.25 12.10
N ASP A 78 3.40 8.47 13.15
CA ASP A 78 2.97 9.80 13.59
C ASP A 78 4.15 10.47 14.33
N ASP A 79 5.00 11.14 13.57
CA ASP A 79 6.11 11.95 14.10
C ASP A 79 5.64 13.41 14.27
N GLU A 80 5.93 14.02 15.41
CA GLU A 80 5.53 15.40 15.75
C GLU A 80 6.02 16.43 14.70
N THR A 81 7.04 16.07 13.93
CA THR A 81 7.59 16.87 12.83
C THR A 81 7.15 16.41 11.45
N CYS A 82 5.94 15.85 11.31
CA CYS A 82 5.45 15.31 10.05
C CYS A 82 5.73 16.24 8.85
N LEU A 83 6.77 15.90 8.09
CA LEU A 83 7.16 16.56 6.85
C LEU A 83 6.33 15.93 5.74
N VAL A 84 5.76 16.77 4.90
CA VAL A 84 5.13 16.37 3.64
C VAL A 84 6.19 15.63 2.81
N ASP A 85 5.80 14.54 2.16
CA ASP A 85 6.66 13.71 1.27
C ASP A 85 7.83 12.96 1.95
N GLN A 86 7.70 12.60 3.23
CA GLN A 86 8.71 11.75 3.89
C GLN A 86 8.83 10.38 3.25
N THR A 87 7.69 9.76 2.94
CA THR A 87 7.61 8.38 2.48
C THR A 87 6.70 8.26 1.26
N GLU A 88 6.84 7.16 0.55
CA GLU A 88 5.97 6.82 -0.58
C GLU A 88 4.64 6.18 -0.16
N LEU A 89 4.43 6.01 1.16
CA LEU A 89 3.28 5.34 1.74
C LEU A 89 1.93 5.92 1.26
N PRO A 90 1.71 7.25 1.21
CA PRO A 90 0.47 7.81 0.67
C PRO A 90 0.17 7.36 -0.76
N ILE A 91 1.21 7.33 -1.61
CA ILE A 91 1.08 6.95 -3.02
C ILE A 91 0.78 5.45 -3.14
N ALA A 92 1.43 4.63 -2.30
CA ALA A 92 1.15 3.20 -2.24
C ALA A 92 -0.31 2.92 -1.84
N ILE A 93 -0.85 3.65 -0.85
CA ILE A 93 -2.27 3.55 -0.44
C ILE A 93 -3.21 4.02 -1.56
N GLU A 94 -2.93 5.16 -2.18
CA GLU A 94 -3.74 5.68 -3.30
C GLU A 94 -3.76 4.72 -4.50
N THR A 95 -2.67 4.01 -4.75
CA THR A 95 -2.58 2.99 -5.80
C THR A 95 -3.60 1.87 -5.57
N ALA A 96 -3.85 1.48 -4.32
CA ALA A 96 -4.87 0.48 -3.97
C ALA A 96 -6.31 0.95 -4.29
N ALA A 97 -6.57 2.26 -4.23
CA ALA A 97 -7.88 2.82 -4.56
C ALA A 97 -8.28 2.62 -6.03
N GLN A 98 -7.32 2.45 -6.93
CA GLN A 98 -7.56 2.40 -8.39
C GLN A 98 -8.30 1.13 -8.83
N LEU A 99 -8.21 0.04 -8.06
CA LEU A 99 -8.89 -1.22 -8.37
C LEU A 99 -10.19 -1.46 -7.58
N SER A 100 -10.52 -0.59 -6.62
CA SER A 100 -11.80 -0.68 -5.93
C SER A 100 -12.95 -0.41 -6.92
N THR A 101 -13.94 -1.29 -6.92
CA THR A 101 -15.21 -1.09 -7.64
C THR A 101 -16.26 -0.35 -6.82
N ASP A 102 -16.05 -0.28 -5.51
CA ASP A 102 -16.91 0.47 -4.61
C ASP A 102 -16.41 1.92 -4.52
N GLY A 103 -17.24 2.84 -5.00
CA GLY A 103 -16.94 4.28 -5.00
C GLY A 103 -16.84 4.87 -3.59
N VAL A 104 -17.51 4.29 -2.60
CA VAL A 104 -17.39 4.70 -1.20
C VAL A 104 -16.03 4.26 -0.65
N GLN A 105 -15.67 2.99 -0.83
CA GLN A 105 -14.36 2.47 -0.45
C GLN A 105 -13.23 3.25 -1.15
N GLN A 106 -13.36 3.50 -2.45
CA GLN A 106 -12.36 4.26 -3.21
C GLN A 106 -12.16 5.67 -2.62
N ALA A 107 -13.25 6.38 -2.33
CA ALA A 107 -13.18 7.70 -1.72
C ALA A 107 -12.51 7.66 -0.33
N GLN A 108 -12.81 6.64 0.49
CA GLN A 108 -12.19 6.46 1.80
C GLN A 108 -10.68 6.18 1.70
N ILE A 109 -10.24 5.35 0.76
CA ILE A 109 -8.82 5.06 0.57
C ILE A 109 -8.07 6.33 0.13
N ILE A 110 -8.66 7.15 -0.75
CA ILE A 110 -8.11 8.45 -1.16
C ILE A 110 -8.05 9.44 0.02
N GLU A 111 -9.06 9.43 0.88
CA GLU A 111 -9.07 10.26 2.09
C GLU A 111 -7.96 9.84 3.06
N ILE A 112 -7.75 8.53 3.26
CA ILE A 112 -6.66 8.00 4.08
C ILE A 112 -5.30 8.42 3.52
N SER A 113 -5.07 8.28 2.20
CA SER A 113 -3.80 8.67 1.59
C SER A 113 -3.55 10.18 1.72
N ALA A 114 -4.58 11.00 1.50
CA ALA A 114 -4.49 12.45 1.68
C ALA A 114 -4.19 12.81 3.14
N THR A 115 -4.84 12.15 4.10
CA THR A 115 -4.66 12.42 5.53
C THR A 115 -3.22 12.11 5.99
N ILE A 116 -2.67 10.97 5.55
CA ILE A 116 -1.27 10.59 5.80
C ILE A 116 -0.30 11.58 5.14
N ARG A 117 -0.54 11.95 3.88
CA ARG A 117 0.30 12.92 3.15
C ARG A 117 0.31 14.30 3.81
N ASP A 118 -0.87 14.75 4.24
CA ASP A 118 -1.08 16.08 4.79
C ASP A 118 -0.81 16.13 6.29
N CYS A 119 -0.34 15.01 6.88
CA CYS A 119 0.04 14.92 8.29
C CYS A 119 -1.10 15.31 9.25
N GLN A 120 -2.34 15.09 8.83
CA GLN A 120 -3.50 15.38 9.66
C GLN A 120 -3.76 14.19 10.59
N ILE A 121 -4.01 14.46 11.87
CA ILE A 121 -4.38 13.41 12.83
C ILE A 121 -5.67 12.75 12.34
N ILE A 122 -5.57 11.48 11.92
CA ILE A 122 -6.73 10.70 11.49
C ILE A 122 -7.65 10.50 12.71
N THR A 123 -8.74 11.26 12.78
CA THR A 123 -9.91 10.81 13.53
C THR A 123 -10.62 9.82 12.62
N THR A 124 -10.24 8.55 12.70
CA THR A 124 -10.72 7.47 11.82
C THR A 124 -12.24 7.44 11.85
N ALA A 125 -12.89 7.99 10.83
CA ALA A 125 -14.23 7.57 10.47
C ALA A 125 -14.07 6.11 10.02
N ALA A 126 -14.34 5.20 10.95
CA ALA A 126 -14.11 3.77 10.83
C ALA A 126 -14.48 3.27 9.44
N ILE A 127 -13.52 2.62 8.76
CA ILE A 127 -13.85 1.68 7.68
C ILE A 127 -14.80 0.67 8.34
N PRO A 128 -16.07 0.56 7.92
CA PRO A 128 -16.94 -0.45 8.47
C PRO A 128 -16.39 -1.81 8.04
N VAL A 129 -15.72 -2.50 8.96
CA VAL A 129 -15.51 -3.93 8.88
C VAL A 129 -16.92 -4.54 8.79
N PRO A 130 -17.23 -5.43 7.82
CA PRO A 130 -18.50 -6.13 7.83
C PRO A 130 -18.63 -6.79 9.19
N GLU A 131 -19.63 -6.37 9.96
CA GLU A 131 -19.98 -6.99 11.22
C GLU A 131 -20.30 -8.44 10.88
N LEU A 132 -19.39 -9.37 11.19
CA LEU A 132 -19.68 -10.79 11.20
C LEU A 132 -20.88 -10.93 12.12
N ALA A 133 -22.06 -11.07 11.52
CA ALA A 133 -23.30 -11.32 12.22
C ALA A 133 -23.10 -12.59 13.05
N SER A 134 -22.68 -12.42 14.30
CA SER A 134 -22.64 -13.47 15.28
C SER A 134 -24.07 -13.66 15.74
N ALA A 135 -24.80 -14.46 14.97
CA ALA A 135 -26.03 -15.07 15.43
C ALA A 135 -25.69 -15.93 16.66
N ASN A 136 -26.15 -15.49 17.83
CA ASN A 136 -26.42 -16.32 19.00
C ASN A 136 -27.58 -15.71 19.79
#